data_AF-A0A7K3DSZ7-F1
#
_entry.id   AF-A0A7K3DSZ7-F1
#
_cell.length_a   1.000
_cell.length_b   1.000
_cell.length_c   1.000
_cell.angle_alpha   90.00
_cell.angle_beta   90.00
_cell.angle_gamma   90.00
#
_symmetry.space_group_name_H-M   'P 1'
#
loop_
_entity.id
_entity.type
_entity.pdbx_description
1 polymer ?
#
loop_
_entity_poly.entity_id
_entity_poly.type
_entity_poly.pdbx_seq_one_letter_code
_entity_poly.pdbx_strand_id
1 'polypeptide(L)' 'MAALTAREGDVLRLLGQGRTNRQIGEELFISGKTASVHVSNILAKLGAASRTEAVGIAYREGLIEPEATSSP' A
#
# COMPACT_ATOMS: atom_id res chain seq x y z
N MET A 1 -3.46 -8.46 -15.74
CA MET A 1 -3.02 -7.71 -14.55
C MET A 1 -1.57 -8.08 -14.26
N ALA A 2 -0.73 -7.09 -13.95
CA ALA A 2 0.67 -7.35 -13.59
C ALA A 2 0.78 -7.54 -12.07
N ALA A 3 1.63 -8.47 -11.65
CA ALA A 3 1.91 -8.68 -10.23
C ALA A 3 2.52 -7.42 -9.59
N LEU A 4 2.24 -7.22 -8.31
CA LEU A 4 2.93 -6.22 -7.50
C LEU A 4 4.39 -6.62 -7.33
N THR A 5 5.27 -5.63 -7.40
CA THR A 5 6.67 -5.80 -6.98
C THR A 5 6.75 -5.85 -5.46
N ALA A 6 7.86 -6.38 -4.92
CA ALA A 6 8.10 -6.40 -3.47
C ALA A 6 7.93 -5.00 -2.84
N ARG A 7 8.48 -3.97 -3.52
CA ARG A 7 8.40 -2.59 -3.03
C ARG A 7 6.99 -2.03 -3.03
N GLU A 8 6.18 -2.40 -4.02
CA GLU A 8 4.76 -2.01 -4.04
C GLU A 8 3.96 -2.75 -2.97
N GLY A 9 4.33 -4.01 -2.66
CA GLY A 9 3.78 -4.75 -1.52
C GLY A 9 4.04 -4.04 -0.19
N ASP A 10 5.28 -3.59 0.06
CA ASP A 10 5.63 -2.80 1.26
C ASP A 10 4.78 -1.53 1.37
N VAL A 11 4.68 -0.77 0.27
CA VAL A 11 3.86 0.45 0.22
C VAL A 11 2.39 0.12 0.47
N LEU A 12 1.85 -0.93 -0.14
CA LEU A 12 0.45 -1.34 0.02
C LEU A 12 0.12 -1.74 1.46
N ARG A 13 1.03 -2.44 2.14
CA ARG A 13 0.90 -2.75 3.58
C ARG A 13 0.77 -1.48 4.43
N LEU A 14 1.63 -0.49 4.17
CA LEU A 14 1.58 0.79 4.89
C LEU A 14 0.35 1.64 4.54
N LEU A 15 -0.16 1.54 3.30
CA LEU A 15 -1.46 2.12 2.95
C LEU A 15 -2.59 1.48 3.79
N GLY A 16 -2.54 0.16 3.99
CA GLY A 16 -3.49 -0.59 4.82
C GLY A 16 -3.51 -0.12 6.28
N GLN A 17 -2.38 0.37 6.78
CA GLN A 17 -2.22 0.98 8.11
C GLN A 17 -2.59 2.48 8.16
N GLY A 18 -3.09 3.05 7.05
CA GLY A 18 -3.49 4.47 6.99
C GLY A 18 -2.33 5.46 6.84
N ARG A 19 -1.10 5.01 6.56
CA ARG A 19 0.07 5.89 6.43
C ARG A 19 -0.05 6.83 5.23
N THR A 20 0.35 8.10 5.38
CA THR A 20 0.46 9.06 4.27
C THR A 20 1.70 8.77 3.42
N ASN A 21 1.75 9.26 2.18
CA ASN A 21 2.94 9.09 1.31
C ASN A 21 4.23 9.60 1.96
N ARG A 22 4.13 10.65 2.79
CA ARG A 22 5.26 11.16 3.58
C ARG A 22 5.75 10.11 4.59
N GLN A 23 4.85 9.59 5.42
CA GLN A 23 5.17 8.58 6.42
C GLN A 23 5.69 7.29 5.79
N ILE A 24 5.09 6.86 4.66
CA ILE A 24 5.58 5.73 3.86
C ILE A 24 7.01 5.98 3.39
N GLY A 25 7.29 7.20 2.90
CA GLY A 25 8.64 7.57 2.49
C GLY A 25 9.63 7.49 3.65
N GLU A 26 9.27 8.03 4.81
CA GLU A 26 10.10 7.99 6.02
C GLU A 26 10.39 6.54 6.47
N GLU A 27 9.37 5.68 6.56
CA GLU A 27 9.52 4.27 7.00
C GLU A 27 10.31 3.43 6.00
N LEU A 28 10.20 3.74 4.71
CA LEU A 28 10.85 3.01 3.65
C LEU A 28 12.16 3.66 3.18
N PHE A 29 12.65 4.71 3.84
CA PHE A 29 13.87 5.46 3.50
C PHE A 29 13.89 6.01 2.05
N ILE A 30 12.75 6.53 1.58
CA ILE A 30 12.60 7.19 0.27
C ILE A 30 11.85 8.51 0.41
N SER A 31 11.85 9.33 -0.65
CA SER A 31 11.04 10.55 -0.63
C SER A 31 9.54 10.23 -0.66
N GLY A 32 8.71 11.10 -0.05
CA GLY A 32 7.25 11.00 -0.18
C GLY A 32 6.76 11.11 -1.64
N LYS A 33 7.52 11.79 -2.50
CA LYS A 33 7.25 11.83 -3.95
C LYS A 33 7.46 10.46 -4.59
N THR A 34 8.54 9.75 -4.24
CA THR A 34 8.80 8.38 -4.71
C THR A 34 7.72 7.43 -4.21
N ALA A 35 7.31 7.54 -2.95
CA ALA A 35 6.18 6.77 -2.42
C ALA A 35 4.89 7.02 -3.23
N SER A 36 4.61 8.27 -3.61
CA SER A 36 3.42 8.59 -4.43
C SER A 36 3.41 7.89 -5.79
N VAL A 37 4.57 7.71 -6.42
CA VAL A 37 4.69 6.98 -7.70
C VAL A 37 4.36 5.49 -7.50
N HIS A 38 4.85 4.88 -6.44
CA HIS A 38 4.46 3.50 -6.09
C HIS A 38 2.96 3.39 -5.84
N VAL A 39 2.35 4.33 -5.11
CA VAL A 39 0.89 4.35 -4.90
C VAL A 39 0.15 4.40 -6.24
N SER A 40 0.51 5.30 -7.16
CA SER A 40 -0.13 5.37 -8.49
C SER A 40 0.00 4.05 -9.27
N ASN A 41 1.15 3.40 -9.22
CA ASN A 41 1.35 2.11 -9.88
C ASN A 41 0.51 0.99 -9.26
N ILE A 42 0.39 0.98 -7.93
CA ILE A 42 -0.48 0.05 -7.19
C ILE A 42 -1.94 0.25 -7.61
N LEU A 43 -2.43 1.49 -7.64
CA LEU A 43 -3.80 1.79 -8.08
C LEU A 43 -4.06 1.24 -9.48
N ALA A 44 -3.14 1.49 -10.42
CA ALA A 44 -3.25 1.00 -11.79
C ALA A 44 -3.24 -0.53 -11.88
N LYS A 45 -2.37 -1.21 -11.11
CA LYS A 45 -2.26 -2.68 -11.11
C LYS A 45 -3.45 -3.37 -10.48
N LEU A 46 -4.02 -2.78 -9.41
CA LEU A 46 -5.20 -3.29 -8.72
C LEU A 46 -6.51 -2.85 -9.39
N GLY A 47 -6.46 -1.92 -10.35
CA GLY A 47 -7.65 -1.34 -10.98
C GLY A 47 -8.47 -0.48 -10.01
N ALA A 48 -7.83 0.12 -9.00
CA ALA A 48 -8.49 0.94 -7.99
C ALA A 48 -8.53 2.41 -8.41
N ALA A 49 -9.66 3.08 -8.23
CA ALA A 49 -9.82 4.51 -8.42
C ALA A 49 -9.33 5.33 -7.22
N SER A 50 -9.15 4.69 -6.05
CA SER A 50 -8.68 5.38 -4.84
C SER A 50 -7.77 4.51 -3.97
N ARG A 51 -7.02 5.16 -3.07
CA ARG A 51 -6.21 4.45 -2.07
C ARG A 51 -7.04 3.55 -1.16
N THR A 52 -8.24 3.97 -0.78
CA THR A 52 -9.13 3.21 0.10
C THR A 52 -9.64 1.98 -0.62
N GLU A 53 -10.00 2.13 -1.89
CA GLU A 53 -10.39 1.02 -2.75
C GLU A 53 -9.24 0.02 -2.95
N ALA A 54 -8.02 0.50 -3.21
CA ALA A 54 -6.84 -0.37 -3.34
C ALA A 54 -6.59 -1.18 -2.06
N VAL A 55 -6.70 -0.56 -0.89
CA VAL A 55 -6.60 -1.25 0.41
C VAL A 55 -7.73 -2.29 0.58
N GLY A 56 -8.96 -1.93 0.21
CA GLY A 56 -10.10 -2.85 0.26
C GLY A 56 -9.92 -4.07 -0.67
N ILE A 57 -9.42 -3.85 -1.89
CA ILE A 57 -9.05 -4.94 -2.81
C ILE A 57 -7.95 -5.78 -2.18
N ALA A 58 -6.90 -5.16 -1.66
CA ALA A 58 -5.77 -5.87 -1.07
C ALA A 58 -6.17 -6.78 0.10
N TYR A 59 -7.10 -6.34 0.96
CA TYR A 59 -7.65 -7.19 2.02
C TYR A 59 -8.50 -8.34 1.47
N ARG A 60 -9.39 -8.08 0.50
CA ARG A 60 -10.24 -9.13 -0.10
C ARG A 60 -9.44 -10.20 -0.82
N GLU A 61 -8.37 -9.81 -1.48
CA GLU A 61 -7.48 -10.69 -2.25
C GLU A 61 -6.36 -11.30 -1.38
N GLY A 62 -6.31 -10.99 -0.07
CA GLY A 62 -5.30 -11.51 0.84
C GLY A 62 -3.87 -11.03 0.55
N LEU A 63 -3.71 -9.90 -0.15
CA LEU A 63 -2.41 -9.30 -0.47
C LEU A 63 -1.77 -8.61 0.73
N ILE A 64 -2.60 -8.17 1.68
CA ILE A 64 -2.18 -7.63 2.97
C ILE A 64 -3.11 -8.21 4.04
N GLU A 65 -2.57 -8.46 5.22
CA GLU A 65 -3.35 -8.91 6.36
C GLU A 65 -3.84 -7.69 7.15
N PRO A 66 -5.10 -7.69 7.64
CA PRO A 66 -5.50 -6.71 8.64
C PRO A 66 -4.55 -6.88 9.81
N GLU A 67 -3.97 -5.79 10.30
CA GLU A 67 -3.10 -5.84 11.47
C GLU A 67 -3.93 -6.46 12.60
N ALA A 68 -3.70 -7.75 12.87
CA ALA A 68 -4.30 -8.43 13.99
C ALA A 68 -3.88 -7.61 15.20
N THR A 69 -4.88 -7.04 15.87
CA THR A 69 -4.70 -6.24 17.08
C THR A 69 -3.70 -6.99 17.95
N SER A 70 -2.47 -6.47 18.00
CA SER A 70 -1.45 -6.99 18.89
C SER A 70 -1.85 -6.53 20.28
N SER A 71 -2.86 -7.19 20.86
CA SER A 71 -3.12 -7.19 22.28
C SER A 71 -2.13 -8.13 22.95
N PRO A 72 -1.49 -7.66 24.01
CA PRO A 72 -1.69 -8.27 25.32
C PRO A 72 -2.82 -7.57 26.09
#